data_AF-A0A2H1YGC6-F1
#
_entry.id   AF-A0A2H1YGC6-F1
#
_cell.length_a   1.000
_cell.length_b   1.000
_cell.length_c   1.000
_cell.angle_alpha   90.00
_cell.angle_beta   90.00
_cell.angle_gamma   90.00
#
_symmetry.space_group_name_H-M   'P 1'
#
loop_
_entity.id
_entity.type
_entity.pdbx_description
1 polymer ?
#
loop_
_entity_poly.entity_id
_entity_poly.type
_entity_poly.pdbx_seq_one_letter_code
_entity_poly.pdbx_strand_id
1 'polypeptide(L)'
;MTTTNRKISQRKKVLDYLKNNIATGTMVCDAIGITQKSFTRIKRDLEKIGLLAEVKKKRCENTNRLAWYLTTNNDLVTEINNPY
;
A
#
# COMPACT_ATOMS: atom_id res chain seq x y z
N MET A 1 -8.96 28.09 -5.00
CA MET A 1 -9.64 26.88 -4.45
C MET A 1 -9.11 25.65 -5.19
N THR A 2 -8.66 24.58 -4.50
CA THR A 2 -8.63 23.14 -4.95
C THR A 2 -7.48 22.24 -4.41
N THR A 3 -6.76 22.60 -3.33
CA THR A 3 -5.67 21.72 -2.81
C THR A 3 -6.17 20.43 -2.13
N THR A 4 -7.47 20.34 -1.80
CA THR A 4 -8.05 19.23 -1.03
C THR A 4 -8.36 17.98 -1.89
N ASN A 5 -8.60 18.14 -3.20
CA ASN A 5 -9.08 17.03 -4.05
C ASN A 5 -7.95 16.06 -4.48
N ARG A 6 -6.70 16.53 -4.54
CA ARG A 6 -5.54 15.75 -5.04
C ARG A 6 -4.99 14.75 -4.02
N LYS A 7 -5.10 15.03 -2.72
CA LYS A 7 -4.58 14.17 -1.63
C LYS A 7 -5.55 13.04 -1.28
N ILE A 8 -6.85 13.35 -1.23
CA ILE A 8 -7.92 12.37 -1.02
C ILE A 8 -7.90 11.33 -2.16
N SER A 9 -7.64 11.77 -3.39
CA SER A 9 -7.56 10.87 -4.53
C SER A 9 -6.36 9.91 -4.47
N GLN A 10 -5.20 10.32 -3.95
CA GLN A 10 -4.03 9.44 -3.85
C GLN A 10 -4.22 8.31 -2.83
N ARG A 11 -4.74 8.63 -1.64
CA ARG A 11 -5.01 7.60 -0.61
C ARG A 11 -6.05 6.59 -1.09
N LYS A 12 -7.13 7.06 -1.72
CA LYS A 12 -8.15 6.20 -2.31
C LYS A 12 -7.57 5.31 -3.41
N LYS A 13 -6.77 5.85 -4.33
CA LYS A 13 -6.10 5.06 -5.39
C LYS A 13 -5.19 3.97 -4.82
N VAL A 14 -4.41 4.29 -3.77
CA VAL A 14 -3.54 3.30 -3.11
C VAL A 14 -4.37 2.19 -2.47
N LEU A 15 -5.45 2.53 -1.76
CA LEU A 15 -6.36 1.56 -1.17
C LEU A 15 -7.03 0.67 -2.23
N ASP A 16 -7.61 1.27 -3.27
CA ASP A 16 -8.30 0.52 -4.33
C ASP A 16 -7.33 -0.40 -5.08
N TYR A 17 -6.08 0.05 -5.28
CA TYR A 17 -5.03 -0.77 -5.90
C TYR A 17 -4.62 -1.95 -5.00
N LEU A 18 -4.29 -1.69 -3.73
CA LEU A 18 -3.83 -2.71 -2.78
C LEU A 18 -4.94 -3.65 -2.28
N LYS A 19 -6.20 -3.29 -2.47
CA LYS A 19 -7.34 -4.17 -2.20
C LYS A 19 -7.42 -5.32 -3.19
N ASN A 20 -7.07 -5.06 -4.46
CA ASN A 20 -7.14 -6.04 -5.54
C ASN A 20 -5.77 -6.64 -5.90
N ASN A 21 -4.67 -6.00 -5.47
CA ASN A 21 -3.31 -6.41 -5.82
C ASN A 21 -2.44 -6.51 -4.57
N ILE A 22 -1.56 -7.52 -4.56
CA ILE A 22 -0.49 -7.64 -3.56
C ILE A 22 0.78 -7.09 -4.19
N ALA A 23 1.28 -5.96 -3.67
CA ALA A 23 2.36 -5.22 -4.34
C ALA A 23 3.33 -4.58 -3.35
N THR A 24 4.57 -4.35 -3.80
CA THR A 24 5.56 -3.59 -3.02
C THR A 24 5.33 -2.08 -3.16
N GLY A 25 5.91 -1.28 -2.26
CA GLY A 25 5.76 0.18 -2.33
C GLY A 25 6.23 0.79 -3.65
N THR A 26 7.30 0.26 -4.25
CA THR A 26 7.76 0.74 -5.56
C THR A 26 6.77 0.40 -6.67
N MET A 27 6.23 -0.83 -6.69
CA MET A 27 5.22 -1.24 -7.66
C MET A 27 3.95 -0.36 -7.57
N VAL A 28 3.51 -0.03 -6.36
CA VAL A 28 2.37 0.88 -6.16
C VAL A 28 2.66 2.29 -6.68
N CYS A 29 3.87 2.80 -6.42
CA CYS A 29 4.28 4.12 -6.91
C CYS A 29 4.28 4.18 -8.44
N ASP A 30 4.82 3.15 -9.09
CA ASP A 30 4.92 3.07 -10.54
C ASP A 30 3.54 2.89 -11.19
N ALA A 31 2.68 2.04 -10.61
CA ALA A 31 1.33 1.79 -11.14
C ALA A 31 0.39 3.01 -11.04
N ILE A 32 0.48 3.76 -9.94
CA ILE A 32 -0.42 4.90 -9.67
C ILE A 32 0.19 6.23 -10.14
N GLY A 33 1.50 6.29 -10.34
CA GLY A 33 2.23 7.51 -10.68
C GLY A 33 2.38 8.47 -9.49
N ILE A 34 2.67 7.94 -8.30
CA ILE A 34 2.94 8.74 -7.10
C ILE A 34 4.38 8.62 -6.63
N THR A 35 4.88 9.62 -5.92
CA THR A 35 6.23 9.56 -5.35
C THR A 35 6.30 8.59 -4.17
N GLN A 36 7.46 7.96 -3.98
CA GLN A 36 7.71 7.11 -2.81
C GLN A 36 7.51 7.85 -1.48
N LYS A 37 7.89 9.14 -1.39
CA LYS A 37 7.67 9.95 -0.17
C LYS A 37 6.18 10.06 0.17
N SER A 38 5.33 10.27 -0.84
CA SER A 38 3.87 10.29 -0.64
C SER A 38 3.35 8.93 -0.21
N PHE A 39 3.79 7.86 -0.89
CA PHE A 39 3.40 6.49 -0.56
C PHE A 39 3.80 6.11 0.87
N THR A 40 5.04 6.38 1.30
CA THR A 40 5.51 6.03 2.65
C THR A 40 4.67 6.70 3.75
N ARG A 41 4.23 7.94 3.54
CA ARG A 41 3.31 8.62 4.47
C ARG A 41 1.95 7.93 4.51
N ILE A 42 1.37 7.63 3.34
CA ILE A 42 0.07 6.93 3.24
C ILE A 42 0.17 5.53 3.88
N LYS A 43 1.22 4.76 3.57
CA LYS A 43 1.47 3.43 4.17
C LYS A 43 1.45 3.52 5.69
N ARG A 44 2.20 4.46 6.26
CA ARG A 44 2.28 4.63 7.71
C ARG A 44 0.93 4.97 8.35
N ASP A 45 0.14 5.81 7.70
CA ASP A 45 -1.20 6.14 8.17
C ASP A 45 -2.15 4.92 8.11
N LEU A 46 -2.07 4.11 7.05
CA LEU A 46 -2.88 2.89 6.91
C LEU A 46 -2.48 1.81 7.92
N GLU A 47 -1.19 1.62 8.19
CA GLU A 47 -0.69 0.72 9.23
C GLU A 47 -1.22 1.09 10.61
N LYS A 48 -1.17 2.38 10.96
CA LYS A 48 -1.65 2.87 12.26
C LYS A 48 -3.14 2.63 12.48
N ILE A 49 -3.92 2.59 11.41
CA ILE A 49 -5.37 2.36 11.45
C ILE A 49 -5.69 0.86 11.29
N GLY A 50 -4.69 0.02 11.05
CA GLY A 50 -4.87 -1.44 10.88
C GLY A 50 -5.49 -1.83 9.53
N LEU A 51 -5.42 -0.97 8.50
CA LEU A 51 -6.00 -1.23 7.18
C LEU A 51 -5.02 -1.82 6.16
N LEU A 52 -3.75 -1.95 6.53
CA LEU A 52 -2.69 -2.46 5.66
C LEU A 52 -1.87 -3.51 6.40
N ALA A 53 -1.60 -4.63 5.72
CA ALA A 53 -0.80 -5.73 6.26
C ALA A 53 0.38 -6.05 5.33
N GLU A 54 1.46 -6.54 5.93
CA GLU A 54 2.64 -7.04 5.22
C GLU A 54 2.48 -8.56 5.01
N VAL A 55 2.29 -8.98 3.76
CA VAL A 55 1.96 -10.38 3.41
C VAL A 55 3.20 -11.27 3.41
N LYS A 56 4.24 -10.83 2.70
CA LYS A 56 5.49 -11.60 2.56
C LYS A 56 6.66 -10.73 2.14
N LYS A 57 7.86 -11.12 2.53
CA LYS A 57 9.11 -10.49 2.09
C LYS A 57 9.68 -11.26 0.90
N LYS A 58 9.73 -10.62 -0.27
CA LYS A 58 10.30 -11.20 -1.51
C LYS A 58 11.03 -10.09 -2.29
N ARG A 59 11.85 -10.46 -3.28
CA ARG A 59 12.40 -9.49 -4.23
C ARG A 59 11.25 -8.80 -4.98
N CYS A 60 11.33 -7.48 -5.06
CA CYS A 60 10.45 -6.63 -5.85
C CYS A 60 10.68 -6.90 -7.34
N GLU A 61 9.61 -7.06 -8.12
CA GLU A 61 9.71 -7.32 -9.55
C GLU A 61 10.30 -6.12 -10.32
N ASN A 62 10.05 -4.89 -9.87
CA ASN A 62 10.54 -3.69 -10.55
C ASN A 62 12.01 -3.38 -10.24
N THR A 63 12.46 -3.61 -9.00
CA THR A 63 13.80 -3.17 -8.56
C THR A 63 14.74 -4.31 -8.22
N ASN A 64 14.25 -5.56 -8.20
CA ASN A 64 14.96 -6.76 -7.77
C ASN A 64 15.52 -6.71 -6.32
N ARG A 65 15.14 -5.70 -5.54
CA ARG A 65 15.52 -5.53 -4.13
C ARG A 65 14.53 -6.24 -3.22
N LEU A 66 14.99 -6.74 -2.07
CA LEU A 66 14.11 -7.32 -1.07
C LEU A 66 13.15 -6.26 -0.52
N ALA A 67 11.85 -6.54 -0.60
CA ALA A 67 10.79 -5.65 -0.14
C ALA A 67 9.62 -6.46 0.44
N TRP A 68 8.84 -5.81 1.30
CA TRP A 68 7.57 -6.34 1.76
C TRP A 68 6.50 -6.11 0.71
N TYR A 69 5.76 -7.17 0.41
CA TYR A 69 4.55 -7.11 -0.38
C TYR A 69 3.38 -6.80 0.56
N LEU A 70 2.59 -5.81 0.17
CA LEU A 70 1.57 -5.20 1.00
C LEU A 70 0.19 -5.50 0.41
N THR A 71 -0.82 -5.55 1.27
CA THR A 71 -2.23 -5.64 0.88
C THR A 71 -3.09 -4.80 1.82
N THR A 72 -4.24 -4.37 1.30
CA THR A 72 -5.33 -3.76 2.07
C THR A 72 -6.63 -4.53 1.87
N ASN A 73 -6.54 -5.78 1.43
CA ASN A 73 -7.68 -6.69 1.41
C ASN A 73 -8.03 -7.06 2.86
N ASN A 74 -9.22 -6.69 3.31
CA ASN A 74 -9.66 -6.91 4.69
C ASN A 74 -9.52 -8.36 5.14
N ASP A 75 -9.85 -9.33 4.28
CA ASP A 75 -9.81 -10.74 4.65
C ASP A 75 -8.37 -11.16 5.00
N LEU A 76 -7.41 -10.81 4.13
CA LEU A 76 -5.99 -11.06 4.35
C LEU A 76 -5.42 -10.23 5.51
N VAL A 77 -5.87 -8.99 5.66
CA VAL A 77 -5.43 -8.11 6.74
C VAL A 77 -5.87 -8.68 8.09
N THR A 78 -7.11 -9.15 8.20
CA THR A 78 -7.64 -9.79 9.41
C THR A 78 -6.92 -11.10 9.69
N GLU A 79 -6.67 -11.95 8.68
CA GLU A 79 -5.94 -13.21 8.83
C GLU A 79 -4.49 -13.00 9.30
N ILE A 80 -3.78 -12.03 8.72
CA ILE A 80 -2.37 -11.74 9.06
C ILE A 80 -2.25 -11.07 10.44
N ASN A 81 -3.16 -10.16 10.77
CA ASN A 81 -3.08 -9.40 12.03
C ASN A 81 -3.74 -10.11 13.21
N ASN A 82 -4.65 -11.07 12.97
CA ASN A 82 -5.26 -11.91 14.01
C ASN A 82 -5.04 -13.41 13.69
N PRO A 83 -3.86 -13.96 14.04
CA PRO A 83 -3.50 -15.34 13.72
C PRO A 83 -4.15 -16.41 14.62
N TYR A 84 -5.25 -16.07 15.33
CA TYR A 84 -5.92 -16.92 16.32
C TYR A 84 -7.42 -17.00 16.07
#